data_AF-A0A2Y9CKF9-F1
#
_entry.id   AF-A0A2Y9CKF9-F1
#
_cell.length_a   1.000
_cell.length_b   1.000
_cell.length_c   1.000
_cell.angle_alpha   90.00
_cell.angle_beta   90.00
_cell.angle_gamma   90.00
#
_symmetry.space_group_name_H-M   'P 1'
#
loop_
_entity.id
_entity.type
_entity.pdbx_description
1 polymer ?
#
loop_
_entity_poly.entity_id
_entity_poly.type
_entity_poly.pdbx_seq_one_letter_code
_entity_poly.pdbx_strand_id
1 'polypeptide(L)'
;MLTSIIALLGIIGVSQAVDLMAGGKVTVTDTFGASSAIAKWIILAEVIVGIITFIKTKNVFMLFGIAVVIVFTTIGFSLTV
;
A
#
# COMPACT_ATOMS: atom_id res chain seq x y z
N MET A 1 -37.35 -33.27 -0.65
CA MET A 1 -36.69 -33.98 0.48
C MET A 1 -35.31 -34.49 0.05
N LEU A 2 -35.20 -35.33 -0.99
CA LEU A 2 -33.89 -35.80 -1.50
C LEU A 2 -33.03 -34.69 -2.14
N THR A 3 -33.66 -33.76 -2.85
CA THR A 3 -33.00 -32.57 -3.46
C THR A 3 -32.38 -31.64 -2.42
N SER A 4 -33.00 -31.50 -1.25
CA SER A 4 -32.53 -30.67 -0.15
C SER A 4 -31.30 -31.26 0.56
N ILE A 5 -31.20 -32.60 0.60
CA ILE A 5 -30.06 -33.32 1.20
C ILE A 5 -28.82 -33.22 0.30
N ILE A 6 -28.98 -33.27 -1.03
CA ILE A 6 -27.88 -33.09 -1.99
C ILE A 6 -27.35 -31.65 -1.95
N ALA A 7 -28.23 -30.66 -1.84
CA ALA A 7 -27.85 -29.26 -1.67
C ALA A 7 -27.07 -29.03 -0.36
N LEU A 8 -27.51 -29.65 0.74
CA LEU A 8 -26.80 -29.61 2.00
C LEU A 8 -25.43 -30.31 1.89
N LEU A 9 -25.35 -31.50 1.27
CA LEU A 9 -24.11 -32.26 1.06
C LEU A 9 -23.09 -31.50 0.18
N GLY A 10 -23.58 -30.72 -0.80
CA GLY A 10 -22.77 -29.84 -1.63
C GLY A 10 -22.17 -28.64 -0.88
N ILE A 11 -22.76 -28.21 0.23
CA ILE A 11 -22.26 -27.11 1.07
C ILE A 11 -21.21 -27.63 2.09
N ILE A 12 -21.35 -28.87 2.58
CA ILE A 12 -20.41 -29.48 3.56
C ILE A 12 -19.06 -29.86 2.94
N GLY A 13 -18.97 -29.99 1.62
CA GLY A 13 -17.74 -30.33 0.90
C GLY A 13 -16.89 -29.13 0.47
N VAL A 14 -17.37 -27.92 0.67
CA VAL A 14 -16.69 -26.70 0.23
C VAL A 14 -16.01 -26.06 1.44
N SER A 15 -15.01 -26.76 1.99
CA SER A 15 -14.02 -26.15 2.86
C SER A 15 -13.22 -25.16 2.01
N GLN A 16 -13.69 -23.93 1.91
CA GLN A 16 -12.93 -22.82 1.36
C GLN A 16 -11.72 -22.65 2.28
N ALA A 17 -10.53 -23.05 1.81
CA ALA A 17 -9.28 -22.73 2.47
C ALA A 17 -9.04 -21.22 2.36
N VAL A 18 -9.77 -20.44 3.16
CA VAL A 18 -9.58 -19.00 3.28
C VAL A 18 -8.28 -18.78 4.03
N ASP A 19 -7.31 -18.16 3.37
CA ASP A 19 -6.07 -17.74 4.00
C ASP A 19 -6.38 -16.82 5.18
N LEU A 20 -6.05 -17.28 6.39
CA LEU A 20 -6.25 -16.57 7.64
C LEU A 20 -5.53 -15.20 7.64
N MET A 21 -4.45 -15.08 6.88
CA MET A 21 -3.66 -13.85 6.76
C MET A 21 -4.13 -12.93 5.63
N ALA A 22 -5.12 -13.33 4.81
CA ALA A 22 -5.60 -12.53 3.69
C ALA A 22 -6.12 -11.16 4.13
N GLY A 23 -6.89 -11.09 5.22
CA GLY A 23 -7.40 -9.82 5.77
C GLY A 23 -6.30 -8.91 6.33
N GLY A 24 -5.24 -9.49 6.91
CA GLY A 24 -4.07 -8.75 7.37
C GLY A 24 -3.30 -8.13 6.21
N LYS A 25 -3.10 -8.89 5.12
CA LYS A 25 -2.42 -8.39 3.91
C LYS A 25 -3.16 -7.22 3.26
N VAL A 26 -4.50 -7.29 3.17
CA VAL A 26 -5.33 -6.19 2.66
C VAL A 26 -5.16 -4.94 3.53
N THR A 27 -5.27 -5.09 4.85
CA THR A 27 -5.15 -3.94 5.78
C THR A 27 -3.78 -3.23 5.67
N VAL A 28 -2.70 -4.00 5.57
CA VAL A 28 -1.34 -3.45 5.39
C VAL A 28 -1.20 -2.76 4.03
N THR A 29 -1.74 -3.36 2.97
CA THR A 29 -1.71 -2.79 1.61
C THR A 29 -2.50 -1.49 1.54
N ASP A 30 -3.67 -1.41 2.17
CA ASP A 30 -4.49 -0.20 2.16
C ASP A 30 -3.87 0.93 2.99
N THR A 31 -3.12 0.58 4.05
CA THR A 31 -2.48 1.56 4.94
C THR A 31 -1.13 2.07 4.39
N PHE A 32 -0.30 1.17 3.87
CA PHE A 32 1.08 1.46 3.46
C PHE A 32 1.32 1.29 1.97
N GLY A 33 0.35 0.89 1.16
CA GLY A 33 0.52 0.73 -0.28
C GLY A 33 0.72 2.06 -1.02
N ALA A 34 1.13 1.98 -2.28
CA ALA A 34 1.47 3.15 -3.10
C ALA A 34 0.34 4.18 -3.27
N SER A 35 -0.92 3.75 -3.17
CA SER A 35 -2.09 4.64 -3.25
C SER A 35 -2.62 5.10 -1.88
N SER A 36 -1.94 4.74 -0.78
CA SER A 36 -2.41 5.04 0.57
C SER A 36 -2.30 6.51 0.93
N ALA A 37 -3.00 6.90 2.00
CA ALA A 37 -2.85 8.24 2.57
C ALA A 37 -1.41 8.49 3.03
N ILE A 38 -0.77 7.48 3.65
CA ILE A 38 0.62 7.61 4.16
C ILE A 38 1.58 7.90 3.02
N ALA A 39 1.46 7.19 1.89
CA ALA A 39 2.28 7.43 0.71
C ALA A 39 2.18 8.89 0.22
N LYS A 40 0.96 9.45 0.19
CA LYS A 40 0.72 10.84 -0.21
C LYS A 40 1.32 11.84 0.78
N TRP A 41 1.17 11.59 2.09
CA TRP A 41 1.70 12.48 3.12
C TRP A 41 3.23 12.53 3.13
N ILE A 42 3.92 11.41 2.87
CA ILE A 42 5.38 11.37 2.76
C ILE A 42 5.87 12.28 1.63
N ILE A 43 5.26 12.16 0.44
CA ILE A 43 5.67 12.99 -0.71
C ILE A 43 5.36 14.47 -0.45
N LEU A 44 4.22 14.79 0.17
CA LEU A 44 3.89 16.16 0.52
C LEU A 44 4.90 16.77 1.51
N ALA A 45 5.30 16.01 2.53
CA ALA A 45 6.31 16.45 3.49
C ALA A 45 7.65 16.72 2.83
N GLU A 46 8.12 15.83 1.94
CA GLU A 46 9.36 16.02 1.21
C GLU A 46 9.35 17.27 0.34
N VAL A 47 8.25 17.53 -0.37
CA VAL A 47 8.13 18.74 -1.19
C VAL A 47 8.24 20.01 -0.33
N ILE A 48 7.59 20.03 0.84
CA ILE A 48 7.66 21.17 1.77
C ILE A 48 9.10 21.37 2.27
N VAL A 49 9.76 20.29 2.71
CA VAL A 49 11.15 20.32 3.22
C VAL A 49 12.11 20.74 2.11
N GLY A 50 11.95 20.22 0.90
CA GLY A 50 12.75 20.55 -0.28
C GLY A 50 12.66 22.02 -0.63
N ILE A 51 11.44 22.59 -0.64
CA ILE A 51 11.22 24.02 -0.90
C ILE A 51 11.86 24.89 0.19
N ILE A 52 11.62 24.60 1.46
CA ILE A 52 12.21 25.37 2.58
C ILE A 52 13.73 25.35 2.49
N THR A 53 14.31 24.17 2.22
CA THR A 53 15.76 24.01 2.17
C THR A 53 16.35 24.68 0.94
N PHE A 54 15.67 24.64 -0.21
CA PHE A 54 16.04 25.42 -1.39
C PHE A 54 16.04 26.92 -1.11
N ILE A 55 15.01 27.45 -0.45
CA ILE A 55 14.92 28.88 -0.15
C ILE A 55 16.11 29.33 0.71
N LYS A 56 16.51 28.52 1.69
CA LYS A 56 17.61 28.82 2.62
C LYS A 56 19.00 28.67 1.99
N THR A 57 19.21 27.62 1.20
CA THR A 57 20.53 27.28 0.66
C THR A 57 20.77 27.82 -0.75
N LYS A 58 19.70 28.19 -1.46
CA LYS A 58 19.69 28.53 -2.90
C LYS A 58 20.30 27.45 -3.81
N ASN A 59 20.44 26.21 -3.31
CA ASN A 59 21.01 25.11 -4.07
C ASN A 59 19.89 24.28 -4.73
N VAL A 60 19.81 24.33 -6.05
CA VAL A 60 18.83 23.59 -6.87
C VAL A 60 18.96 22.08 -6.70
N PHE A 61 20.16 21.59 -6.38
CA PHE A 61 20.40 20.16 -6.14
C PHE A 61 19.59 19.63 -4.95
N MET A 62 19.16 20.48 -4.03
CA MET A 62 18.27 20.06 -2.93
C MET A 62 16.89 19.63 -3.40
N LEU A 63 16.40 20.14 -4.54
CA LEU A 63 15.12 19.71 -5.11
C LEU A 63 15.20 18.32 -5.76
N PHE A 64 16.41 17.84 -6.08
CA PHE A 64 16.61 16.49 -6.58
C PHE A 64 16.20 15.42 -5.55
N GLY A 65 16.25 15.74 -4.26
CA GLY A 65 15.76 14.88 -3.18
C GLY A 65 14.31 14.43 -3.38
N ILE A 66 13.46 15.30 -3.93
CA ILE A 66 12.05 14.99 -4.24
C ILE A 66 11.95 13.82 -5.22
N ALA A 67 12.76 13.83 -6.29
CA ALA A 67 12.78 12.75 -7.27
C ALA A 67 13.27 11.43 -6.67
N VAL A 68 14.28 11.48 -5.81
CA VAL A 68 14.81 10.31 -5.10
C VAL A 68 13.76 9.71 -4.18
N VAL A 69 13.06 10.52 -3.39
CA VAL A 69 12.02 10.06 -2.47
C VAL A 69 10.85 9.44 -3.24
N ILE A 70 10.43 10.02 -4.38
CA ILE A 70 9.38 9.43 -5.22
C ILE A 70 9.77 8.01 -5.66
N VAL A 71 10.94 7.84 -6.25
CA VAL A 71 11.41 6.54 -6.75
C VAL A 71 11.57 5.54 -5.60
N PHE A 72 12.16 5.97 -4.49
CA PHE A 72 12.34 5.13 -3.30
C PHE A 72 11.00 4.63 -2.75
N THR A 73 10.02 5.53 -2.64
CA THR A 73 8.71 5.21 -2.09
C THR A 73 7.92 4.29 -3.03
N THR A 74 8.02 4.49 -4.35
CA THR A 74 7.42 3.58 -5.34
C THR A 74 8.00 2.18 -5.24
N ILE A 75 9.33 2.04 -5.21
CA ILE A 75 9.98 0.71 -5.14
C ILE A 75 9.72 0.07 -3.77
N GLY A 76 9.83 0.82 -2.68
CA GLY A 76 9.62 0.31 -1.31
C GLY A 76 8.23 -0.29 -1.10
N PHE A 77 7.19 0.37 -1.62
CA PHE A 77 5.83 -0.17 -1.53
C PHE A 77 5.54 -1.31 -2.50
N SER A 78 6.25 -1.39 -3.64
CA SER A 78 6.17 -2.55 -4.53
C SER A 78 6.80 -3.82 -3.96
N LEU A 79 7.71 -3.71 -2.98
CA LEU A 79 8.34 -4.88 -2.34
C LEU A 79 7.47 -5.54 -1.26
N THR A 80 6.43 -4.84 -0.77
CA THR A 80 5.62 -5.28 0.39
C THR A 80 4.30 -5.95 -0.02
N VAL A 81 3.94 -5.95 -1.31
CA VAL A 81 2.65 -6.46 -1.84
C VAL A 81 2.86 -7.62 -2.79
#